data_AF-A0A8T3VDG6-F1
#
_entry.id   AF-A0A8T3VDG6-F1
#
_cell.length_a   1.000
_cell.length_b   1.000
_cell.length_c   1.000
_cell.angle_alpha   90.00
_cell.angle_beta   90.00
_cell.angle_gamma   90.00
#
_symmetry.space_group_name_H-M   'P 1'
#
loop_
_entity.id
_entity.type
_entity.pdbx_description
1 polymer ?
#
loop_
_entity_poly.entity_id
_entity_poly.type
_entity_poly.pdbx_seq_one_letter_code
_entity_poly.pdbx_strand_id
1 'polypeptide(L)'
;DIELGKQMDASIEAQIQTAEIEGVDQNKIDFVREEILFPLRQRIMDMQQMIVVNQQGIVSLNVIRRNNKELIRGVNRAKTVTVSALRTGVMVASALYDQKIVMDKITILNQTTENIIETTSHMLKEQGSEIQKHSAEAMISPDVLKAAFAEALQAIDDVSNYKVQALPQMKETINMFSDMADEGQKVVEKIETGNNNILE
;
A
#
# COMPACT_ATOMS: atom_id res chain seq x y z
N ASP A 1 22.00 -26.79 -46.40
CA ASP A 1 23.42 -26.51 -46.06
C ASP A 1 23.99 -27.59 -45.15
N ILE A 2 23.78 -27.58 -43.81
CA ILE A 2 24.35 -28.61 -42.93
C ILE A 2 23.94 -30.04 -43.33
N GLU A 3 22.65 -30.25 -43.67
CA GLU A 3 22.17 -31.58 -44.08
C GLU A 3 22.80 -32.06 -45.39
N LEU A 4 23.04 -31.13 -46.32
CA LEU A 4 23.81 -31.42 -47.55
C LEU A 4 25.26 -31.77 -47.20
N GLY A 5 25.88 -31.04 -46.26
CA GLY A 5 27.22 -31.34 -45.75
C GLY A 5 27.33 -32.75 -45.16
N LYS A 6 26.36 -33.18 -44.33
CA LYS A 6 26.31 -34.56 -43.81
C LYS A 6 26.14 -35.61 -44.90
N GLN A 7 25.34 -35.32 -45.94
CA GLN A 7 25.17 -36.22 -47.08
C GLN A 7 26.47 -36.33 -47.91
N MET A 8 27.19 -35.21 -48.08
CA MET A 8 28.52 -35.21 -48.69
C MET A 8 29.53 -35.99 -47.84
N ASP A 9 29.52 -35.81 -46.52
CA ASP A 9 30.36 -36.55 -45.57
C ASP A 9 30.17 -38.06 -45.69
N ALA A 10 28.92 -38.53 -45.60
CA ALA A 10 28.58 -39.94 -45.75
C ALA A 10 28.90 -40.49 -47.15
N SER A 11 28.74 -39.68 -48.21
CA SER A 11 29.07 -40.07 -49.58
C SER A 11 30.58 -40.21 -49.80
N ILE A 12 31.38 -39.29 -49.24
CA ILE A 12 32.85 -39.32 -49.35
C ILE A 12 33.42 -40.47 -48.51
N GLU A 13 32.91 -40.68 -47.29
CA GLU A 13 33.26 -41.83 -46.44
C GLU A 13 33.00 -43.17 -47.17
N ALA A 14 31.85 -43.33 -47.81
CA ALA A 14 31.50 -44.54 -48.57
C ALA A 14 32.39 -44.74 -49.82
N GLN A 15 32.75 -43.66 -50.52
CA GLN A 15 33.68 -43.71 -51.66
C GLN A 15 35.10 -44.09 -51.23
N ILE A 16 35.56 -43.58 -50.09
CA ILE A 16 36.85 -43.95 -49.47
C ILE A 16 36.88 -45.45 -49.14
N GLN A 17 35.84 -45.97 -48.46
CA GLN A 17 35.74 -47.40 -48.13
C GLN A 17 35.72 -48.28 -49.39
N THR A 18 35.08 -47.83 -50.46
CA THR A 18 35.06 -48.55 -51.75
C THR A 18 36.47 -48.56 -52.38
N ALA A 19 37.16 -47.43 -52.38
CA ALA A 19 38.52 -47.31 -52.91
C ALA A 19 39.56 -48.16 -52.14
N GLU A 20 39.39 -48.32 -50.83
CA GLU A 20 40.19 -49.25 -50.00
C GLU A 20 39.97 -50.72 -50.40
N ILE A 21 38.73 -51.12 -50.69
CA ILE A 21 38.38 -52.48 -51.13
C ILE A 21 38.88 -52.76 -52.56
N GLU A 22 38.81 -51.77 -53.45
CA GLU A 22 39.27 -51.86 -54.84
C GLU A 22 40.80 -51.80 -54.99
N GLY A 23 41.55 -51.55 -53.91
CA GLY A 23 43.02 -51.50 -53.92
C GLY A 23 43.60 -50.27 -54.61
N VAL A 24 42.91 -49.13 -54.50
CA VAL A 24 43.39 -47.83 -55.02
C VAL A 24 44.65 -47.40 -54.24
N ASP A 25 45.55 -46.66 -54.91
CA ASP A 25 46.77 -46.11 -54.31
C ASP A 25 46.49 -45.35 -52.99
N GLN A 26 47.09 -45.86 -51.91
CA GLN A 26 46.92 -45.37 -50.54
C GLN A 26 47.14 -43.85 -50.42
N ASN A 27 48.11 -43.29 -51.14
CA ASN A 27 48.40 -41.85 -51.09
C ASN A 27 47.20 -40.99 -51.54
N LYS A 28 46.36 -41.50 -52.46
CA LYS A 28 45.15 -40.81 -52.90
C LYS A 28 44.03 -40.93 -51.88
N ILE A 29 43.91 -42.09 -51.22
CA ILE A 29 42.93 -42.34 -50.16
C ILE A 29 43.21 -41.41 -48.97
N ASP A 30 44.47 -41.33 -48.55
CA ASP A 30 44.91 -40.48 -47.44
C ASP A 30 44.74 -38.99 -47.79
N PHE A 31 45.08 -38.57 -49.01
CA PHE A 31 44.81 -37.20 -49.48
C PHE A 31 43.32 -36.82 -49.39
N VAL A 32 42.41 -37.70 -49.82
CA VAL A 32 40.96 -37.41 -49.72
C VAL A 32 40.47 -37.39 -48.27
N ARG A 33 41.04 -38.22 -47.38
CA ARG A 33 40.76 -38.16 -45.93
C ARG A 33 41.21 -36.84 -45.31
N GLU A 34 42.46 -36.46 -45.53
CA GLU A 34 43.12 -35.36 -44.82
C GLU A 34 42.76 -33.99 -45.40
N GLU A 35 42.72 -33.83 -46.73
CA GLU A 35 42.51 -32.52 -47.39
C GLU A 35 41.05 -32.24 -47.77
N ILE A 36 40.15 -33.24 -47.75
CA ILE A 36 38.74 -33.08 -48.15
C ILE A 36 37.78 -33.45 -47.03
N LEU A 37 37.82 -34.69 -46.54
CA LEU A 37 36.86 -35.18 -45.55
C LEU A 37 37.05 -34.48 -44.19
N PHE A 38 38.29 -34.30 -43.74
CA PHE A 38 38.57 -33.64 -42.46
C PHE A 38 38.11 -32.16 -42.42
N PRO A 39 38.44 -31.29 -43.40
CA PRO A 39 37.92 -29.92 -43.44
C PRO A 39 36.39 -29.86 -43.58
N LEU A 40 35.77 -30.79 -44.33
CA LEU A 40 34.31 -30.90 -44.41
C LEU A 40 33.69 -31.19 -43.03
N ARG A 41 34.27 -32.13 -42.27
CA ARG A 41 33.83 -32.47 -40.90
C ARG A 41 33.98 -31.32 -39.94
N GLN A 42 35.12 -30.62 -39.96
CA GLN A 42 35.30 -29.40 -39.17
C GLN A 42 34.21 -28.38 -39.49
N ARG A 43 33.94 -28.14 -40.79
CA ARG A 43 32.94 -27.16 -41.21
C ARG A 43 31.51 -27.55 -40.80
N ILE A 44 31.16 -28.84 -40.85
CA ILE A 44 29.87 -29.34 -40.34
C ILE A 44 29.78 -29.13 -38.82
N MET A 45 30.84 -29.44 -38.08
CA MET A 45 30.90 -29.27 -36.63
C MET A 45 30.73 -27.81 -36.22
N ASP A 46 31.45 -26.87 -36.85
CA ASP A 46 31.32 -25.42 -36.60
C ASP A 46 29.88 -24.92 -36.83
N MET A 47 29.26 -25.35 -37.94
CA MET A 47 27.88 -24.97 -38.25
C MET A 47 26.89 -25.54 -37.24
N GLN A 48 27.10 -26.78 -36.77
CA GLN A 48 26.28 -27.38 -35.71
C GLN A 48 26.46 -26.66 -34.36
N GLN A 49 27.69 -26.30 -33.99
CA GLN A 49 27.97 -25.49 -32.79
C GLN A 49 27.26 -24.14 -32.87
N MET A 50 27.31 -23.44 -34.02
CA MET A 50 26.56 -22.20 -34.21
C MET A 50 25.05 -22.37 -34.09
N ILE A 51 24.46 -23.49 -34.55
CA ILE A 51 23.04 -23.77 -34.30
C ILE A 51 22.77 -23.87 -32.80
N VAL A 52 23.56 -24.65 -32.06
CA VAL A 52 23.38 -24.84 -30.60
C VAL A 52 23.46 -23.51 -29.86
N VAL A 53 24.44 -22.65 -30.20
CA VAL A 53 24.59 -21.30 -29.61
C VAL A 53 23.38 -20.43 -29.92
N ASN A 54 22.91 -20.38 -31.17
CA ASN A 54 21.72 -19.61 -31.54
C ASN A 54 20.46 -20.12 -30.82
N GLN A 55 20.31 -21.43 -30.67
CA GLN A 55 19.17 -22.06 -30.02
C GLN A 55 19.17 -21.80 -28.50
N GLN A 56 20.35 -21.82 -27.87
CA GLN A 56 20.55 -21.39 -26.47
C GLN A 56 20.24 -19.89 -26.28
N GLY A 57 20.58 -19.04 -27.27
CA GLY A 57 20.18 -17.64 -27.30
C GLY A 57 18.66 -17.44 -27.35
N ILE A 58 17.96 -18.18 -28.21
CA ILE A 58 16.48 -18.15 -28.32
C ILE A 58 15.80 -18.56 -27.00
N VAL A 59 16.31 -19.58 -26.31
CA VAL A 59 15.79 -20.01 -25.01
C VAL A 59 16.02 -18.91 -23.97
N SER A 60 17.23 -18.37 -23.88
CA SER A 60 17.60 -17.29 -22.96
C SER A 60 16.70 -16.05 -23.13
N LEU A 61 16.50 -15.59 -24.37
CA LEU A 61 15.63 -14.46 -24.69
C LEU A 61 14.16 -14.74 -24.33
N ASN A 62 13.68 -15.98 -24.46
CA ASN A 62 12.33 -16.34 -24.06
C ASN A 62 12.13 -16.30 -22.53
N VAL A 63 13.13 -16.70 -21.75
CA VAL A 63 13.12 -16.57 -20.27
C VAL A 63 13.06 -15.09 -19.88
N ILE A 64 13.93 -14.25 -20.45
CA ILE A 64 13.94 -12.79 -20.22
C ILE A 64 12.57 -12.17 -20.55
N ARG A 65 12.01 -12.50 -21.72
CA ARG A 65 10.68 -12.05 -22.15
C ARG A 65 9.57 -12.47 -21.18
N ARG A 66 9.65 -13.68 -20.62
CA ARG A 66 8.66 -14.18 -19.64
C ARG A 66 8.78 -13.47 -18.31
N ASN A 67 9.99 -13.26 -17.80
CA ASN A 67 10.24 -12.49 -16.58
C ASN A 67 9.75 -11.05 -16.71
N ASN A 68 9.99 -10.39 -17.84
CA ASN A 68 9.49 -9.04 -18.11
C ASN A 68 7.95 -8.98 -18.11
N LYS A 69 7.26 -10.02 -18.60
CA LYS A 69 5.79 -10.10 -18.51
C LYS A 69 5.30 -10.21 -17.06
N GLU A 70 5.98 -10.99 -16.20
CA GLU A 70 5.60 -11.07 -14.78
C GLU A 70 5.88 -9.76 -14.03
N LEU A 71 6.98 -9.08 -14.33
CA LEU A 71 7.28 -7.74 -13.80
C LEU A 71 6.18 -6.73 -14.16
N ILE A 72 5.75 -6.69 -15.43
CA ILE A 72 4.65 -5.82 -15.88
C ILE A 72 3.35 -6.13 -15.12
N ARG A 73 3.02 -7.42 -14.90
CA ARG A 73 1.85 -7.79 -14.09
C ARG A 73 1.99 -7.37 -12.63
N GLY A 74 3.18 -7.50 -12.04
CA GLY A 74 3.48 -7.04 -10.68
C GLY A 74 3.26 -5.53 -10.52
N VAL A 75 3.85 -4.73 -11.42
CA VAL A 75 3.69 -3.27 -11.45
C VAL A 75 2.22 -2.86 -11.63
N ASN A 76 1.47 -3.51 -12.52
CA ASN A 76 0.06 -3.20 -12.73
C ASN A 76 -0.82 -3.51 -11.50
N ARG A 77 -0.55 -4.61 -10.78
CA ARG A 77 -1.26 -4.91 -9.50
C ARG A 77 -0.93 -3.88 -8.43
N ALA A 78 0.36 -3.54 -8.26
CA ALA A 78 0.81 -2.53 -7.30
C ALA A 78 0.17 -1.16 -7.61
N LYS A 79 0.16 -0.74 -8.88
CA LYS A 79 -0.55 0.48 -9.32
C LYS A 79 -2.03 0.45 -8.93
N THR A 80 -2.73 -0.65 -9.17
CA THR A 80 -4.18 -0.74 -8.90
C THR A 80 -4.48 -0.62 -7.39
N VAL A 81 -3.78 -1.37 -6.55
CA VAL A 81 -4.05 -1.40 -5.10
C VAL A 81 -3.50 -0.15 -4.41
N THR A 82 -2.23 0.17 -4.61
CA THR A 82 -1.54 1.25 -3.87
C THR A 82 -2.06 2.63 -4.26
N VAL A 83 -2.37 2.89 -5.54
CA VAL A 83 -2.94 4.19 -5.95
C VAL A 83 -4.37 4.35 -5.45
N SER A 84 -5.16 3.27 -5.40
CA SER A 84 -6.52 3.33 -4.84
C SER A 84 -6.49 3.60 -3.33
N ALA A 85 -5.65 2.88 -2.58
CA ALA A 85 -5.46 3.12 -1.16
C ALA A 85 -4.95 4.55 -0.87
N LEU A 86 -3.99 5.05 -1.66
CA LEU A 86 -3.50 6.43 -1.54
C LEU A 86 -4.60 7.46 -1.82
N ARG A 87 -5.43 7.25 -2.84
CA ARG A 87 -6.56 8.14 -3.15
C ARG A 87 -7.56 8.20 -2.00
N THR A 88 -7.96 7.05 -1.45
CA THR A 88 -8.87 6.99 -0.30
C THR A 88 -8.24 7.67 0.92
N GLY A 89 -6.97 7.40 1.21
CA GLY A 89 -6.24 8.02 2.31
C GLY A 89 -6.16 9.54 2.20
N VAL A 90 -5.87 10.07 1.00
CA VAL A 90 -5.87 11.53 0.74
C VAL A 90 -7.27 12.12 0.90
N MET A 91 -8.31 11.46 0.37
CA MET A 91 -9.68 11.96 0.45
C MET A 91 -10.19 12.03 1.90
N VAL A 92 -9.89 11.02 2.73
CA VAL A 92 -10.16 11.03 4.17
C VAL A 92 -9.34 12.11 4.89
N ALA A 93 -8.04 12.25 4.57
CA ALA A 93 -7.19 13.26 5.17
C ALA A 93 -7.65 14.70 4.85
N SER A 94 -8.10 14.96 3.62
CA SER A 94 -8.72 16.24 3.24
C SER A 94 -10.00 16.51 4.02
N ALA A 95 -10.91 15.53 4.13
CA ALA A 95 -12.15 15.68 4.90
C ALA A 95 -11.88 15.98 6.38
N LEU A 96 -10.92 15.29 7.00
CA LEU A 96 -10.51 15.55 8.39
C LEU A 96 -9.85 16.93 8.57
N TYR A 97 -9.10 17.41 7.57
CA TYR A 97 -8.50 18.74 7.57
C TYR A 97 -9.55 19.85 7.48
N ASP A 98 -10.54 19.70 6.59
CA ASP A 98 -11.65 20.64 6.46
C ASP A 98 -12.52 20.67 7.73
N GLN A 99 -12.80 19.50 8.33
CA GLN A 99 -13.47 19.41 9.63
C GLN A 99 -12.70 20.13 10.74
N LYS A 100 -11.36 20.00 10.78
CA LYS A 100 -10.54 20.76 11.74
C LYS A 100 -10.67 22.27 11.54
N ILE A 101 -10.60 22.75 10.30
CA ILE A 101 -10.79 24.19 10.00
C ILE A 101 -12.16 24.69 10.48
N VAL A 102 -13.21 23.89 10.34
CA VAL A 102 -14.54 24.24 10.87
C VAL A 102 -14.54 24.29 12.40
N MET A 103 -13.91 23.33 13.07
CA MET A 103 -13.80 23.32 14.53
C MET A 103 -13.02 24.53 15.06
N ASP A 104 -11.87 24.85 14.46
CA ASP A 104 -11.04 26.01 14.82
C ASP A 104 -11.85 27.32 14.66
N LYS A 105 -12.68 27.43 13.61
CA LYS A 105 -13.61 28.57 13.42
C LYS A 105 -14.69 28.65 14.50
N ILE A 106 -15.25 27.52 14.94
CA ILE A 106 -16.24 27.49 16.04
C ILE A 106 -15.59 27.96 17.34
N THR A 107 -14.36 27.49 17.65
CA THR A 107 -13.62 27.95 18.83
C THR A 107 -13.39 29.46 18.81
N ILE A 108 -12.97 30.03 17.67
CA ILE A 108 -12.80 31.48 17.50
C ILE A 108 -14.13 32.23 17.70
N LEU A 109 -15.24 31.70 17.18
CA LEU A 109 -16.57 32.30 17.32
C LEU A 109 -17.06 32.28 18.78
N ASN A 110 -16.86 31.17 19.49
CA ASN A 110 -17.17 31.07 20.91
C ASN A 110 -16.33 32.05 21.74
N GLN A 111 -15.01 32.08 21.55
CA GLN A 111 -14.12 33.03 22.22
C GLN A 111 -14.53 34.49 21.94
N THR A 112 -14.92 34.80 20.71
CA THR A 112 -15.41 36.14 20.34
C THR A 112 -16.74 36.47 21.02
N THR A 113 -17.63 35.48 21.16
CA THR A 113 -18.93 35.63 21.84
C THR A 113 -18.76 35.78 23.35
N GLU A 114 -17.87 35.01 23.97
CA GLU A 114 -17.46 35.15 25.37
C GLU A 114 -16.88 36.55 25.61
N ASN A 115 -15.96 37.04 24.77
CA ASN A 115 -15.42 38.39 24.86
C ASN A 115 -16.51 39.47 24.71
N ILE A 116 -17.52 39.27 23.85
CA ILE A 116 -18.67 40.18 23.72
C ILE A 116 -19.54 40.14 24.98
N ILE A 117 -19.83 38.97 25.54
CA ILE A 117 -20.61 38.82 26.78
C ILE A 117 -19.84 39.42 27.96
N GLU A 118 -18.53 39.18 28.07
CA GLU A 118 -17.66 39.77 29.10
C GLU A 118 -17.60 41.29 28.97
N THR A 119 -17.38 41.83 27.76
CA THR A 119 -17.37 43.29 27.52
C THR A 119 -18.73 43.91 27.83
N THR A 120 -19.83 43.26 27.44
CA THR A 120 -21.19 43.71 27.75
C THR A 120 -21.50 43.60 29.24
N SER A 121 -20.97 42.58 29.92
CA SER A 121 -21.11 42.39 31.37
C SER A 121 -20.23 43.36 32.16
N HIS A 122 -19.05 43.73 31.65
CA HIS A 122 -18.22 44.79 32.20
C HIS A 122 -18.93 46.13 32.03
N MET A 123 -19.46 46.43 30.85
CA MET A 123 -20.27 47.63 30.60
C MET A 123 -21.52 47.65 31.50
N LEU A 124 -22.24 46.54 31.63
CA LEU A 124 -23.36 46.39 32.59
C LEU A 124 -22.93 46.51 34.05
N LYS A 125 -21.71 46.14 34.41
CA LYS A 125 -21.13 46.31 35.75
C LYS A 125 -20.58 47.72 35.96
N GLU A 126 -20.21 48.43 34.91
CA GLU A 126 -19.63 49.77 34.94
C GLU A 126 -20.78 50.79 35.02
N GLN A 127 -21.76 50.74 34.10
CA GLN A 127 -23.08 51.35 34.31
C GLN A 127 -23.77 50.83 35.58
N GLY A 128 -23.65 49.54 35.87
CA GLY A 128 -24.19 48.92 37.07
C GLY A 128 -23.50 49.38 38.36
N SER A 129 -22.26 49.88 38.29
CA SER A 129 -21.49 50.45 39.40
C SER A 129 -21.70 51.95 39.51
N GLU A 130 -21.97 52.65 38.42
CA GLU A 130 -22.63 53.97 38.46
C GLU A 130 -23.98 53.85 39.19
N ILE A 131 -24.73 52.76 38.96
CA ILE A 131 -25.98 52.46 39.68
C ILE A 131 -25.74 51.94 41.13
N GLN A 132 -24.75 51.05 41.37
CA GLN A 132 -24.50 50.41 42.67
C GLN A 132 -23.49 51.12 43.59
N LYS A 133 -22.87 52.24 43.18
CA LYS A 133 -22.27 53.18 44.16
C LYS A 133 -23.29 53.73 45.17
N HIS A 134 -24.56 53.33 45.05
CA HIS A 134 -25.63 53.51 46.00
C HIS A 134 -25.92 52.31 46.97
N SER A 135 -25.19 51.15 47.00
CA SER A 135 -25.49 49.99 47.91
C SER A 135 -24.30 49.00 48.18
N ALA A 136 -24.22 48.23 49.30
CA ALA A 136 -22.96 47.57 49.81
C ALA A 136 -23.01 46.16 50.53
N GLU A 137 -21.88 45.39 50.48
CA GLU A 137 -21.32 44.28 51.37
C GLU A 137 -21.95 42.82 51.48
N ALA A 138 -21.35 41.67 51.96
CA ALA A 138 -20.05 41.23 52.60
C ALA A 138 -19.56 39.72 52.25
N MET A 139 -18.97 38.90 53.17
CA MET A 139 -18.10 37.67 52.88
C MET A 139 -18.10 36.47 53.93
N ILE A 140 -17.49 35.27 53.66
CA ILE A 140 -17.65 33.92 54.37
C ILE A 140 -16.36 33.22 54.96
N SER A 141 -16.49 32.17 55.81
CA SER A 141 -15.43 31.48 56.62
C SER A 141 -15.36 29.89 56.59
N PRO A 142 -15.37 29.07 57.68
CA PRO A 142 -14.24 28.21 58.10
C PRO A 142 -14.29 26.69 57.77
N ASP A 143 -15.25 26.21 56.98
CA ASP A 143 -15.49 24.76 56.78
C ASP A 143 -14.39 24.01 55.99
N VAL A 144 -13.50 24.75 55.34
CA VAL A 144 -12.44 24.25 54.43
C VAL A 144 -11.51 23.23 55.08
N LEU A 145 -11.22 23.35 56.39
CA LEU A 145 -10.23 22.53 57.09
C LEU A 145 -10.71 21.13 57.49
N LYS A 146 -12.02 20.86 57.49
CA LYS A 146 -12.57 19.54 57.86
C LYS A 146 -12.62 18.57 56.68
N ALA A 147 -12.67 19.06 55.45
CA ALA A 147 -12.81 18.26 54.23
C ALA A 147 -11.56 17.41 53.94
N ALA A 148 -10.38 18.04 53.99
CA ALA A 148 -9.13 17.46 53.46
C ALA A 148 -8.67 16.13 54.09
N PHE A 149 -9.08 15.82 55.32
CA PHE A 149 -8.68 14.57 55.99
C PHE A 149 -9.59 13.38 55.64
N ALA A 150 -10.83 13.62 55.22
CA ALA A 150 -11.74 12.56 54.75
C ALA A 150 -11.37 12.08 53.34
N GLU A 151 -10.99 13.03 52.47
CA GLU A 151 -10.64 12.78 51.05
C GLU A 151 -9.49 11.77 50.87
N ALA A 152 -8.53 11.72 51.80
CA ALA A 152 -7.38 10.83 51.70
C ALA A 152 -7.70 9.34 51.94
N LEU A 153 -8.70 9.01 52.77
CA LEU A 153 -9.17 7.64 52.97
C LEU A 153 -10.10 7.20 51.83
N GLN A 154 -10.93 8.11 51.34
CA GLN A 154 -11.84 7.92 50.21
C GLN A 154 -11.10 7.41 48.95
N ALA A 155 -9.95 8.04 48.64
CA ALA A 155 -9.19 7.78 47.43
C ALA A 155 -8.65 6.34 47.27
N ILE A 156 -8.50 5.57 48.36
CA ILE A 156 -8.03 4.17 48.28
C ILE A 156 -9.16 3.22 47.89
N ASP A 157 -10.38 3.42 48.43
CA ASP A 157 -11.56 2.65 48.03
C ASP A 157 -12.05 3.02 46.62
N ASP A 158 -11.96 4.29 46.25
CA ASP A 158 -12.40 4.79 44.94
C ASP A 158 -11.64 4.13 43.77
N VAL A 159 -10.34 3.86 43.91
CA VAL A 159 -9.55 3.18 42.84
C VAL A 159 -9.95 1.71 42.68
N SER A 160 -10.39 1.04 43.75
CA SER A 160 -10.89 -0.34 43.70
C SER A 160 -12.27 -0.39 43.04
N ASN A 161 -13.17 0.51 43.47
CA ASN A 161 -14.50 0.67 42.88
C ASN A 161 -14.44 1.08 41.40
N TYR A 162 -13.54 2.01 41.02
CA TYR A 162 -13.38 2.47 39.64
C TYR A 162 -13.09 1.31 38.67
N LYS A 163 -12.26 0.33 39.05
CA LYS A 163 -11.97 -0.82 38.17
C LYS A 163 -13.18 -1.73 37.95
N VAL A 164 -14.06 -1.86 38.93
CA VAL A 164 -15.30 -2.66 38.82
C VAL A 164 -16.37 -1.88 38.05
N GLN A 165 -16.47 -0.56 38.25
CA GLN A 165 -17.41 0.33 37.56
C GLN A 165 -17.02 0.65 36.11
N ALA A 166 -15.73 0.63 35.78
CA ALA A 166 -15.25 0.83 34.42
C ALA A 166 -15.62 -0.33 33.48
N LEU A 167 -15.81 -1.56 33.99
CA LEU A 167 -16.16 -2.72 33.17
C LEU A 167 -17.51 -2.55 32.43
N PRO A 168 -18.59 -2.07 33.06
CA PRO A 168 -19.80 -1.59 32.38
C PRO A 168 -19.52 -0.55 31.28
N GLN A 169 -18.77 0.52 31.57
CA GLN A 169 -18.49 1.58 30.59
C GLN A 169 -17.63 1.09 29.41
N MET A 170 -16.70 0.15 29.64
CA MET A 170 -15.91 -0.48 28.58
C MET A 170 -16.80 -1.36 27.68
N LYS A 171 -17.80 -2.05 28.25
CA LYS A 171 -18.80 -2.81 27.48
C LYS A 171 -19.74 -1.88 26.71
N GLU A 172 -20.16 -0.77 27.31
CA GLU A 172 -20.96 0.28 26.68
C GLU A 172 -20.20 0.92 25.50
N THR A 173 -18.91 1.19 25.65
CA THR A 173 -18.02 1.70 24.59
C THR A 173 -17.92 0.71 23.41
N ILE A 174 -17.84 -0.61 23.70
CA ILE A 174 -17.83 -1.65 22.65
C ILE A 174 -19.16 -1.68 21.90
N ASN A 175 -20.29 -1.60 22.61
CA ASN A 175 -21.61 -1.52 21.97
C ASN A 175 -21.73 -0.25 21.13
N MET A 176 -21.32 0.90 21.65
CA MET A 176 -21.33 2.19 20.95
C MET A 176 -20.50 2.17 19.66
N PHE A 177 -19.36 1.48 19.62
CA PHE A 177 -18.60 1.30 18.37
C PHE A 177 -19.29 0.36 17.38
N SER A 178 -20.06 -0.63 17.85
CA SER A 178 -20.90 -1.47 16.98
C SER A 178 -22.08 -0.66 16.41
N ASP A 179 -22.76 0.11 17.27
CA ASP A 179 -23.87 0.97 16.88
C ASP A 179 -23.42 2.08 15.92
N MET A 180 -22.22 2.65 16.12
CA MET A 180 -21.62 3.60 15.17
C MET A 180 -21.28 2.97 13.80
N ALA A 181 -20.94 1.68 13.75
CA ALA A 181 -20.71 0.98 12.49
C ALA A 181 -22.03 0.74 11.74
N ASP A 182 -23.07 0.29 12.46
CA ASP A 182 -24.41 0.10 11.93
C ASP A 182 -25.10 1.43 11.57
N GLU A 183 -24.85 2.51 12.31
CA GLU A 183 -25.32 3.86 11.99
C GLU A 183 -24.55 4.45 10.82
N GLY A 184 -23.23 4.24 10.73
CA GLY A 184 -22.45 4.57 9.55
C GLY A 184 -22.98 3.89 8.29
N GLN A 185 -23.31 2.60 8.38
CA GLN A 185 -23.95 1.83 7.31
C GLN A 185 -25.34 2.39 6.94
N LYS A 186 -26.19 2.69 7.93
CA LYS A 186 -27.52 3.30 7.71
C LYS A 186 -27.43 4.71 7.12
N VAL A 187 -26.41 5.50 7.48
CA VAL A 187 -26.17 6.84 6.92
C VAL A 187 -25.73 6.73 5.46
N VAL A 188 -24.88 5.76 5.12
CA VAL A 188 -24.54 5.44 3.71
C VAL A 188 -25.80 5.04 2.94
N GLU A 189 -26.61 4.10 3.43
CA GLU A 189 -27.86 3.67 2.79
C GLU A 189 -28.90 4.81 2.66
N LYS A 190 -28.94 5.74 3.62
CA LYS A 190 -29.82 6.92 3.60
C LYS A 190 -29.35 8.00 2.62
N ILE A 191 -28.03 8.12 2.40
CA ILE A 191 -27.46 8.98 1.35
C ILE A 191 -27.71 8.36 -0.03
N GLU A 192 -27.57 7.05 -0.18
CA GLU A 192 -27.84 6.33 -1.42
C GLU A 192 -29.33 6.37 -1.81
N THR A 193 -30.25 6.17 -0.86
CA THR A 193 -31.70 6.31 -1.11
C THR A 193 -32.16 7.75 -1.29
N GLY A 194 -31.54 8.72 -0.59
CA GLY A 194 -31.81 10.15 -0.78
C GLY A 194 -31.46 10.66 -2.18
N ASN A 195 -30.42 10.10 -2.81
CA ASN A 195 -30.03 10.46 -4.18
C ASN A 195 -30.99 9.94 -5.26
N ASN A 196 -31.72 8.83 -5.02
CA ASN A 196 -32.69 8.30 -5.99
C ASN A 196 -33.96 9.17 -6.08
N ASN A 197 -34.41 9.78 -4.97
CA ASN A 197 -35.62 10.61 -4.95
C ASN A 197 -35.43 12.03 -5.53
N ILE A 198 -34.25 12.34 -6.08
CA ILE A 198 -33.92 13.62 -6.74
C ILE A 198 -33.90 13.46 -8.27
N LEU A 199 -34.14 12.25 -8.79
CA LEU A 199 -34.04 11.88 -10.21
C LEU A 199 -35.37 11.42 -10.84
N GLU A 200 -36.51 11.56 -10.14
CA GLU A 200 -37.87 11.53 -10.69
C GLU A 200 -38.51 12.93 -10.61
#